data_AF-A0A4R0E1W9-F1
#
_entry.id   AF-A0A4R0E1W9-F1
#
_cell.length_a   1.000
_cell.length_b   1.000
_cell.length_c   1.000
_cell.angle_alpha   90.00
_cell.angle_beta   90.00
_cell.angle_gamma   90.00
#
_symmetry.space_group_name_H-M   'P 1'
#
loop_
_entity.id
_entity.type
_entity.pdbx_description
1 polymer ?
#
loop_
_entity_poly.entity_id
_entity_poly.type
_entity_poly.pdbx_seq_one_letter_code
_entity_poly.pdbx_strand_id
1 'polypeptide(L)'
;MLKENLDTANTVTKEKFTAEIVEDTIRNLLEENDGTFDLSTSKGIQFAVDYMVDYLVINKIEVESNELKAELIRHLPMNKSHS
;
A
#
# COMPACT_ATOMS: atom_id res chain seq x y z
N MET A 1 -12.24 32.74 7.83
CA MET A 1 -12.81 31.48 8.34
C MET A 1 -13.32 30.54 7.26
N LEU A 2 -13.55 30.96 6.00
CA LEU A 2 -13.99 30.04 4.93
C LEU A 2 -12.86 29.28 4.22
N LYS A 3 -11.61 29.78 4.26
CA LYS A 3 -10.48 29.16 3.55
C LYS A 3 -9.97 27.89 4.26
N GLU A 4 -9.77 27.94 5.59
CA GLU A 4 -9.30 26.79 6.39
C GLU A 4 -10.20 25.55 6.30
N ASN A 5 -11.52 25.74 6.16
CA ASN A 5 -12.46 24.62 6.05
C ASN A 5 -12.42 23.93 4.68
N LEU A 6 -12.08 24.65 3.60
CA LEU A 6 -11.98 24.09 2.25
C LEU A 6 -10.69 23.28 2.07
N ASP A 7 -9.59 23.80 2.62
CA ASP A 7 -8.29 23.12 2.56
C ASP A 7 -8.32 21.79 3.32
N THR A 8 -8.98 21.76 4.48
CA THR A 8 -9.14 20.53 5.28
C THR A 8 -9.99 19.48 4.55
N ALA A 9 -11.12 19.87 3.95
CA ALA A 9 -11.99 18.94 3.24
C ALA A 9 -11.34 18.35 1.98
N ASN A 10 -10.57 19.15 1.23
CA ASN A 10 -9.82 18.67 0.07
C ASN A 10 -8.70 17.70 0.46
N THR A 11 -8.03 17.95 1.59
CA THR A 11 -6.96 17.08 2.09
C THR A 11 -7.50 15.73 2.55
N VAL A 12 -8.60 15.73 3.33
CA VAL A 12 -9.29 14.50 3.77
C VAL A 12 -9.79 13.66 2.58
N THR A 13 -10.32 14.32 1.54
CA THR A 13 -10.79 13.61 0.34
C THR A 13 -9.64 12.98 -0.45
N LYS A 14 -8.49 13.67 -0.54
CA LYS A 14 -7.29 13.14 -1.20
C LYS A 14 -6.67 11.99 -0.41
N GLU A 15 -6.57 12.11 0.91
CA GLU A 15 -6.05 11.05 1.79
C GLU A 15 -6.89 9.78 1.70
N LYS A 16 -8.22 9.93 1.71
CA LYS A 16 -9.13 8.79 1.56
C LYS A 16 -8.98 8.11 0.20
N PHE A 17 -8.87 8.89 -0.88
CA PHE A 17 -8.67 8.37 -2.23
C PHE A 17 -7.33 7.63 -2.36
N THR A 18 -6.24 8.18 -1.80
CA THR A 18 -4.94 7.51 -1.78
C THR A 18 -5.00 6.20 -1.01
N ALA A 19 -5.68 6.16 0.14
CA ALA A 19 -5.83 4.94 0.92
C ALA A 19 -6.59 3.84 0.17
N GLU A 20 -7.69 4.19 -0.53
CA GLU A 20 -8.46 3.24 -1.34
C GLU A 20 -7.60 2.63 -2.46
N ILE A 21 -6.80 3.46 -3.16
CA ILE A 21 -5.92 2.96 -4.23
C ILE A 21 -4.80 2.06 -3.69
N VAL A 22 -4.23 2.40 -2.53
CA VAL A 22 -3.22 1.57 -1.87
C VAL A 22 -3.82 0.20 -1.52
N GLU A 23 -5.02 0.19 -0.95
CA GLU A 23 -5.70 -1.05 -0.57
C GLU A 23 -5.99 -1.93 -1.79
N ASP A 24 -6.52 -1.35 -2.87
CA ASP A 24 -6.78 -2.09 -4.11
C ASP A 24 -5.48 -2.58 -4.76
N THR A 25 -4.39 -1.81 -4.69
CA THR A 25 -3.08 -2.22 -5.22
C THR A 25 -2.53 -3.43 -4.45
N ILE A 26 -2.62 -3.41 -3.11
CA ILE A 26 -2.22 -4.54 -2.27
C ILE A 26 -3.10 -5.76 -2.58
N ARG A 27 -4.42 -5.58 -2.68
CA ARG A 27 -5.34 -6.68 -2.97
C ARG A 27 -5.03 -7.33 -4.31
N ASN A 28 -4.85 -6.54 -5.37
CA ASN A 28 -4.47 -7.05 -6.68
C ASN A 28 -3.15 -7.79 -6.63
N LEU A 29 -2.13 -7.25 -5.93
CA LEU A 29 -0.87 -7.95 -5.75
C LEU A 29 -1.07 -9.31 -5.06
N LEU A 30 -1.88 -9.39 -4.01
CA LEU A 30 -2.11 -10.64 -3.29
C LEU A 30 -2.94 -11.67 -4.07
N GLU A 31 -3.93 -11.22 -4.84
CA GLU A 31 -4.79 -12.08 -5.67
C GLU A 31 -4.07 -12.59 -6.91
N GLU A 32 -3.21 -11.77 -7.51
CA GLU A 32 -2.50 -12.08 -8.77
C GLU A 32 -1.10 -12.64 -8.54
N ASN A 33 -0.55 -12.61 -7.31
CA ASN A 33 0.78 -13.15 -7.03
C ASN A 33 0.82 -14.66 -7.27
N ASP A 34 1.33 -15.04 -8.43
CA ASP A 34 1.55 -16.41 -8.90
C ASP A 34 2.82 -17.07 -8.33
N GLY A 35 3.45 -16.43 -7.34
CA GLY A 35 4.74 -16.82 -6.77
C GLY A 35 5.90 -15.95 -7.23
N THR A 36 5.66 -14.95 -8.08
CA THR A 36 6.63 -13.91 -8.45
C THR A 36 7.27 -13.24 -7.23
N PHE A 37 6.47 -12.95 -6.20
CA PHE A 37 6.97 -12.42 -4.92
C PHE A 37 6.86 -13.48 -3.82
N ASP A 38 7.99 -13.84 -3.22
CA ASP A 38 8.01 -14.68 -2.01
C ASP A 38 7.68 -13.85 -0.76
N LEU A 39 6.38 -13.63 -0.54
CA LEU A 39 5.84 -12.83 0.57
C LEU A 39 6.04 -13.48 1.95
N SER A 40 6.62 -14.69 2.02
CA SER A 40 7.00 -15.32 3.29
C SER A 40 8.34 -14.80 3.84
N THR A 41 9.10 -14.08 3.01
CA THR A 41 10.42 -13.55 3.37
C THR A 41 10.43 -12.03 3.37
N SER A 42 11.24 -11.43 4.26
CA SER A 42 11.43 -9.99 4.29
C SER A 42 11.92 -9.41 2.96
N LYS A 43 12.67 -10.21 2.18
CA LYS A 43 13.20 -9.79 0.87
C LYS A 43 12.11 -9.79 -0.20
N GLY A 44 11.27 -10.82 -0.26
CA GLY A 44 10.15 -10.84 -1.21
C GLY A 44 9.08 -9.81 -0.87
N ILE A 45 8.83 -9.54 0.43
CA ILE A 45 8.00 -8.42 0.88
C ILE A 45 8.61 -7.09 0.39
N GLN A 46 9.92 -6.88 0.54
CA GLN A 46 10.56 -5.65 0.07
C GLN A 46 10.42 -5.49 -1.45
N PHE A 47 10.63 -6.54 -2.23
CA PHE A 47 10.46 -6.48 -3.68
C PHE A 47 9.02 -6.20 -4.12
N ALA A 48 8.03 -6.78 -3.44
CA ALA A 48 6.62 -6.46 -3.68
C ALA A 48 6.31 -4.99 -3.37
N VAL A 49 6.86 -4.45 -2.28
CA VAL A 49 6.71 -3.03 -1.91
C VAL A 49 7.36 -2.13 -2.94
N ASP A 50 8.60 -2.41 -3.35
CA ASP A 50 9.32 -1.61 -4.36
C ASP A 50 8.54 -1.58 -5.68
N TYR A 51 8.03 -2.74 -6.11
CA TYR A 51 7.17 -2.86 -7.29
C TYR A 51 5.90 -2.00 -7.19
N MET A 52 5.19 -2.05 -6.05
CA MET A 52 3.98 -1.26 -5.86
C MET A 52 4.27 0.24 -5.78
N VAL A 53 5.39 0.65 -5.15
CA VAL A 53 5.82 2.06 -5.13
C VAL A 53 6.06 2.55 -6.56
N ASP A 54 6.81 1.80 -7.37
CA ASP A 54 7.05 2.15 -8.76
C ASP A 54 5.74 2.28 -9.56
N TYR A 55 4.82 1.32 -9.38
CA TYR A 55 3.49 1.37 -9.99
C TYR A 55 2.70 2.62 -9.58
N LEU A 56 2.66 2.97 -8.30
CA LEU A 56 1.92 4.11 -7.78
C LEU A 56 2.54 5.44 -8.23
N VAL A 57 3.88 5.53 -8.27
CA VAL A 57 4.60 6.70 -8.79
C VAL A 57 4.32 6.92 -10.27
N ILE A 58 4.29 5.88 -11.10
CA ILE A 58 3.91 5.97 -12.52
C ILE A 58 2.49 6.53 -12.66
N ASN A 59 1.59 6.18 -11.73
CA ASN A 59 0.22 6.68 -11.67
C ASN A 59 0.09 8.04 -10.94
N LYS A 60 1.20 8.70 -10.61
CA LYS A 60 1.26 10.00 -9.92
C LYS A 60 0.66 9.99 -8.51
N ILE A 61 0.76 8.85 -7.83
CA ILE A 61 0.34 8.67 -6.45
C ILE A 61 1.61 8.56 -5.60
N GLU A 62 1.82 9.57 -4.77
CA GLU A 62 2.94 9.57 -3.81
C GLU A 62 2.53 8.79 -2.57
N VAL A 63 3.37 7.84 -2.18
CA VAL A 63 3.18 6.99 -1.00
C VAL A 63 4.54 6.68 -0.40
N GLU A 64 4.57 6.65 0.92
CA GLU A 64 5.76 6.27 1.67
C GLU A 64 5.91 4.74 1.66
N SER A 65 7.06 4.26 1.18
CA SER A 65 7.38 2.82 1.11
C SER A 65 7.18 2.10 2.45
N ASN A 66 7.50 2.77 3.57
CA ASN A 66 7.33 2.21 4.90
C ASN A 66 5.85 2.01 5.29
N GLU A 67 4.97 2.92 4.88
CA GLU A 67 3.54 2.81 5.14
C GLU A 67 2.94 1.67 4.31
N LEU A 68 3.30 1.61 3.02
CA LEU A 68 2.87 0.57 2.12
C LEU A 68 3.34 -0.82 2.58
N LYS A 69 4.57 -0.92 3.08
CA LYS A 69 5.11 -2.14 3.68
C LYS A 69 4.35 -2.56 4.93
N ALA A 70 4.06 -1.62 5.83
CA ALA A 70 3.29 -1.92 7.03
C ALA A 70 1.88 -2.40 6.69
N GLU A 71 1.25 -1.78 5.70
CA GLU A 71 -0.08 -2.16 5.24
C GLU A 71 -0.06 -3.55 4.58
N LEU A 72 0.87 -3.81 3.65
CA LEU A 72 1.03 -5.12 3.03
C LEU A 72 1.16 -6.23 4.08
N ILE A 73 2.00 -6.03 5.11
CA ILE A 73 2.20 -7.00 6.19
C ILE A 73 0.90 -7.28 6.96
N ARG A 74 -0.01 -6.30 7.13
CA ARG A 74 -1.31 -6.52 7.78
C ARG A 74 -2.24 -7.39 6.96
N HIS A 75 -2.15 -7.33 5.63
CA HIS A 75 -2.97 -8.15 4.71
C HIS A 75 -2.41 -9.55 4.50
N LEU A 76 -1.12 -9.76 4.79
CA LEU A 76 -0.56 -11.11 4.75
C LEU A 76 -1.24 -11.98 5.82
N PRO A 77 -1.63 -13.22 5.49
CA PRO A 77 -2.12 -14.14 6.49
C PRO A 77 -1.02 -14.25 7.55
N MET A 78 -1.34 -13.92 8.81
CA MET A 78 -0.40 -14.13 9.92
C MET A 78 0.04 -15.59 9.82
N ASN A 79 1.27 -15.80 9.36
CA ASN A 79 1.86 -17.11 9.41
C ASN A 79 1.93 -17.38 10.91
N LYS A 80 1.02 -18.21 11.42
CA LYS A 80 1.03 -18.73 12.78
C LYS A 80 2.36 -19.45 12.88
N SER A 81 3.39 -18.70 13.25
CA SER A 81 4.69 -19.22 13.55
C SER A 81 4.48 -19.98 14.84
N HIS A 82 4.19 -21.27 14.71
CA HIS A 82 4.39 -22.21 15.80
C HIS A 82 5.87 -22.16 16.15
N SER A 83 6.19 -21.40 17.19
CA SER A 83 7.35 -21.64 18.05
C SER A 83 6.84 -22.14 19.40
#